data_AF-A0A9E7HL13-F1
#
_entry.id   AF-A0A9E7HL13-F1
#
_cell.length_a   1.000
_cell.length_b   1.000
_cell.length_c   1.000
_cell.angle_alpha   90.00
_cell.angle_beta   90.00
_cell.angle_gamma   90.00
#
_symmetry.space_group_name_H-M   'P 1'
#
loop_
_entity.id
_entity.type
_entity.pdbx_description
1 polymer ?
#
loop_
_entity_poly.entity_id
_entity_poly.type
_entity_poly.pdbx_seq_one_letter_code
_entity_poly.pdbx_strand_id
1 'polypeptide(L)'
;MIRAVIVMNTQGKPRLLKFYEFQPPEKQQELTRSVFAVLSGRPDNVSNFVEADAIFGPGTRLIYNNQMKTTVFMYVELGSSYVQMHTILDEIIFGGQVLETSSERVLKAVEEISRLEKSSSSVSFVPKSVSGRFGR
;
A
#
# COMPACT_ATOMS: atom_id res chain seq x y z
N MET A 1 -10.22 -3.75 -4.23
CA MET A 1 -9.65 -2.83 -5.25
C MET A 1 -9.15 -1.54 -4.59
N ILE A 2 -8.18 -0.82 -5.19
CA ILE A 2 -7.77 0.52 -4.69
C ILE A 2 -8.85 1.51 -5.11
N ARG A 3 -9.46 2.23 -4.17
CA ARG A 3 -10.55 3.17 -4.50
C ARG A 3 -10.14 4.64 -4.36
N ALA A 4 -9.08 4.95 -3.60
CA ALA A 4 -8.48 6.28 -3.59
C ALA A 4 -7.01 6.28 -3.11
N VAL A 5 -6.27 7.30 -3.55
CA VAL A 5 -4.92 7.65 -3.07
C VAL A 5 -4.97 9.11 -2.66
N ILE A 6 -4.60 9.37 -1.41
CA ILE A 6 -4.55 10.71 -0.83
C ILE A 6 -3.13 10.92 -0.31
N VAL A 7 -2.49 12.01 -0.67
CA VAL A 7 -1.18 12.38 -0.12
C VAL A 7 -1.34 13.76 0.46
N MET A 8 -0.95 13.94 1.71
CA MET A 8 -1.07 15.23 2.39
C MET A 8 0.14 15.47 3.28
N ASN A 9 0.40 16.75 3.57
CA ASN A 9 1.44 17.11 4.50
C ASN A 9 0.96 16.93 5.96
N THR A 10 1.88 17.10 6.90
CA THR A 10 1.59 17.08 8.35
C THR A 10 0.68 18.22 8.83
N GLN A 11 0.39 19.21 7.97
CA GLN A 11 -0.55 20.31 8.26
C GLN A 11 -1.95 20.08 7.68
N GLY A 12 -2.20 18.90 7.10
CA GLY A 12 -3.50 18.55 6.54
C GLY A 12 -3.77 19.09 5.14
N LYS A 13 -2.78 19.71 4.49
CA LYS A 13 -2.88 20.18 3.11
C LYS A 13 -2.67 19.00 2.14
N PRO A 14 -3.68 18.64 1.33
CA PRO A 14 -3.53 17.63 0.30
C PRO A 14 -2.56 18.09 -0.78
N ARG A 15 -1.60 17.22 -1.11
CA ARG A 15 -0.67 17.31 -2.23
C ARG A 15 -1.12 16.47 -3.42
N LEU A 16 -1.79 15.34 -3.17
CA LEU A 16 -2.41 14.50 -4.19
C LEU A 16 -3.76 14.01 -3.67
N LEU A 17 -4.78 14.10 -4.52
CA LEU A 17 -6.10 13.53 -4.27
C LEU A 17 -6.53 12.81 -5.55
N LYS A 18 -6.55 11.49 -5.50
CA LYS A 18 -6.99 10.66 -6.62
C LYS A 18 -8.02 9.67 -6.12
N PHE A 19 -9.28 9.93 -6.43
CA PHE A 19 -10.35 8.96 -6.24
C PHE A 19 -10.53 8.20 -7.56
N TYR A 20 -10.46 6.86 -7.50
CA TYR A 20 -10.72 6.00 -8.66
C TYR A 20 -12.21 5.75 -8.83
N GLU A 21 -12.98 5.90 -7.76
CA GLU A 21 -14.43 5.96 -7.81
C GLU A 21 -14.91 7.40 -7.73
N PHE A 22 -16.00 7.69 -8.44
CA PHE A 22 -16.62 9.00 -8.37
C PHE A 22 -17.13 9.26 -6.95
N GLN A 23 -16.68 10.37 -6.36
CA GLN A 23 -17.20 10.92 -5.11
C GLN A 23 -17.49 12.40 -5.32
N PRO A 24 -18.63 12.93 -4.84
CA PRO A 24 -18.92 14.35 -4.88
C PRO A 24 -17.81 15.18 -4.20
N PRO A 25 -17.49 16.39 -4.68
CA PRO A 25 -16.44 17.23 -4.09
C PRO A 25 -16.59 17.46 -2.59
N GLU A 26 -17.82 17.59 -2.10
CA GLU A 26 -18.16 17.79 -0.69
C GLU A 26 -17.69 16.59 0.13
N LYS A 27 -17.97 15.39 -0.36
CA LYS A 27 -17.59 14.13 0.27
C LYS A 27 -16.08 13.90 0.19
N GLN A 28 -15.44 14.27 -0.92
CA GLN A 28 -13.97 14.21 -1.01
C GLN A 28 -13.31 15.07 0.08
N GLN A 29 -13.84 16.26 0.31
CA GLN A 29 -13.34 17.17 1.33
C GLN A 29 -13.58 16.62 2.75
N GLU A 30 -14.78 16.08 3.00
CA GLU A 30 -15.11 15.42 4.27
C GLU A 30 -14.17 14.25 4.56
N LEU A 31 -14.01 13.33 3.60
CA LEU A 31 -13.14 12.17 3.71
C LEU A 31 -11.69 12.60 4.00
N THR A 32 -11.18 13.60 3.27
CA THR A 32 -9.82 14.12 3.49
C THR A 32 -9.64 14.68 4.90
N ARG A 33 -10.64 15.40 5.43
CA ARG A 33 -10.60 15.96 6.80
C ARG A 33 -10.66 14.87 7.87
N SER A 34 -11.58 13.91 7.74
CA SER A 34 -11.74 12.80 8.68
C SER A 34 -10.46 11.95 8.75
N VAL A 35 -9.88 11.68 7.59
CA VAL A 35 -8.62 10.95 7.45
C VAL A 35 -7.45 11.68 8.14
N PHE A 36 -7.34 13.00 7.97
CA PHE A 36 -6.33 13.79 8.68
C PHE A 36 -6.53 13.79 10.19
N ALA A 37 -7.77 13.91 10.66
CA ALA A 37 -8.09 13.91 12.09
C ALA A 37 -7.65 12.62 12.77
N VAL A 38 -7.83 11.47 12.10
CA VAL A 38 -7.42 10.17 12.65
C VAL A 38 -5.91 10.00 12.67
N LEU A 39 -5.16 10.53 11.69
CA LEU A 39 -3.71 10.33 11.65
C LEU A 39 -2.90 11.38 12.40
N SER A 40 -3.35 12.64 12.42
CA SER A 40 -2.60 13.74 13.05
C SER A 40 -2.35 13.53 14.55
N GLY A 41 -3.22 12.78 15.24
CA GLY A 41 -3.07 12.44 16.65
C GLY A 41 -2.34 11.13 16.94
N ARG A 42 -1.88 10.39 15.92
CA ARG A 42 -1.25 9.08 16.13
C ARG A 42 0.23 9.19 16.49
N PRO A 43 0.72 8.38 17.45
CA PRO A 43 2.13 8.33 17.75
C PRO A 43 2.92 7.57 16.67
N ASP A 44 4.22 7.84 16.56
CA ASP A 44 5.07 7.28 15.49
C ASP A 44 5.40 5.79 15.68
N ASN A 45 5.13 5.23 16.87
CA ASN A 45 5.48 3.87 17.26
C ASN A 45 4.34 2.85 17.07
N VAL A 46 3.23 3.25 16.44
CA VAL A 46 2.11 2.33 16.16
C VAL A 46 2.09 1.89 14.71
N SER A 47 1.42 0.76 14.46
CA SER A 47 1.30 0.14 13.15
C SER A 47 0.87 1.13 12.05
N ASN A 48 1.51 1.04 10.88
CA ASN A 48 1.18 1.78 9.65
C ASN A 48 -0.23 1.49 9.09
N PHE A 49 -1.02 0.66 9.75
CA PHE A 49 -2.39 0.32 9.35
C PHE A 49 -3.42 1.00 10.26
N VAL A 50 -4.54 1.42 9.68
CA VAL A 50 -5.71 1.97 10.38
C VAL A 50 -6.96 1.32 9.82
N GLU A 51 -7.81 0.80 10.70
CA GLU A 51 -9.17 0.44 10.31
C GLU A 51 -9.97 1.72 10.12
N ALA A 52 -10.61 1.85 8.96
CA ALA A 52 -11.25 3.09 8.55
C ALA A 52 -12.74 2.92 8.30
N ASP A 53 -13.33 1.87 8.89
CA ASP A 53 -14.72 1.49 8.72
C ASP A 53 -15.68 2.64 9.04
N ALA A 54 -15.33 3.45 10.04
CA ALA A 54 -16.09 4.64 10.45
C ALA A 54 -16.09 5.77 9.40
N ILE A 55 -15.08 5.83 8.52
CA ILE A 55 -14.90 6.92 7.55
C ILE A 55 -15.39 6.50 6.17
N PHE A 56 -15.05 5.28 5.75
CA PHE A 56 -15.27 4.81 4.38
C PHE A 56 -16.27 3.66 4.27
N GLY A 57 -16.86 3.24 5.40
CA GLY A 57 -17.78 2.10 5.47
C GLY A 57 -17.07 0.78 5.77
N PRO A 58 -17.83 -0.27 6.08
CA PRO A 58 -17.29 -1.54 6.56
C PRO A 58 -16.36 -2.17 5.53
N GLY A 59 -15.27 -2.74 6.01
CA GLY A 59 -14.33 -3.42 5.16
C GLY A 59 -13.31 -2.49 4.53
N THR A 60 -12.86 -1.47 5.26
CA THR A 60 -11.92 -0.50 4.73
C THR A 60 -10.68 -0.39 5.59
N ARG A 61 -9.52 -0.49 4.93
CA ARG A 61 -8.22 -0.35 5.58
C ARG A 61 -7.48 0.80 4.96
N LEU A 62 -6.92 1.64 5.82
CA LEU A 62 -5.99 2.68 5.48
C LEU A 62 -4.58 2.20 5.80
N ILE A 63 -3.67 2.44 4.86
CA ILE A 63 -2.24 2.29 5.08
C ILE A 63 -1.67 3.69 5.09
N TYR A 64 -0.87 3.99 6.09
CA TYR A 64 -0.14 5.24 6.20
C TYR A 64 1.33 4.96 6.45
N ASN A 65 2.19 5.81 5.89
CA ASN A 65 3.60 5.82 6.21
C ASN A 65 3.99 7.26 6.55
N ASN A 66 4.50 7.48 7.76
CA ASN A 66 5.00 8.78 8.20
C ASN A 66 6.48 8.89 7.82
N GLN A 67 6.78 9.36 6.60
CA GLN A 67 8.16 9.64 6.20
C GLN A 67 8.43 11.13 6.28
N MET A 68 9.29 11.52 7.22
CA MET A 68 9.96 12.81 7.47
C MET A 68 9.17 14.14 7.35
N LYS A 69 8.22 14.33 6.41
CA LYS A 69 7.33 15.51 6.22
C LYS A 69 6.05 15.23 5.41
N THR A 70 5.78 13.99 5.01
CA THR A 70 4.67 13.63 4.10
C THR A 70 3.93 12.43 4.66
N THR A 71 2.61 12.54 4.75
CA THR A 71 1.73 11.46 5.13
C THR A 71 0.99 10.98 3.89
N VAL A 72 1.21 9.72 3.57
CA VAL A 72 0.63 9.05 2.41
C VAL A 72 -0.55 8.24 2.90
N PHE A 73 -1.64 8.27 2.16
CA PHE A 73 -2.86 7.56 2.47
C PHE A 73 -3.27 6.76 1.24
N MET A 74 -3.58 5.51 1.50
CA MET A 74 -4.14 4.64 0.50
C MET A 74 -5.41 4.04 1.01
N TYR A 75 -6.45 4.18 0.19
CA TYR A 75 -7.76 3.62 0.43
C TYR A 75 -7.92 2.34 -0.38
N VAL A 76 -7.93 1.20 0.31
CA VAL A 76 -8.07 -0.13 -0.31
C VAL A 76 -9.23 -0.88 0.35
N GLU A 77 -9.97 -1.59 -0.49
CA GLU A 77 -11.09 -2.46 -0.11
C GLU A 77 -10.64 -3.74 0.61
N LEU A 78 -11.53 -4.30 1.45
CA LEU A 78 -11.34 -5.57 2.14
C LEU A 78 -11.13 -6.74 1.15
N GLY A 79 -10.04 -7.49 1.33
CA GLY A 79 -9.68 -8.63 0.49
C GLY A 79 -8.18 -8.70 0.18
N SER A 80 -7.48 -7.57 0.29
CA SER A 80 -6.03 -7.50 0.10
C SER A 80 -5.26 -7.83 1.40
N SER A 81 -4.22 -8.68 1.27
CA SER A 81 -3.35 -9.05 2.39
C SER A 81 -2.46 -7.88 2.82
N TYR A 82 -1.98 -7.88 4.07
CA TYR A 82 -1.05 -6.83 4.55
C TYR A 82 0.20 -6.71 3.68
N VAL A 83 0.70 -7.82 3.13
CA VAL A 83 1.83 -7.85 2.20
C VAL A 83 1.47 -7.12 0.91
N GLN A 84 0.32 -7.47 0.31
CA GLN A 84 -0.13 -6.83 -0.93
C GLN A 84 -0.33 -5.32 -0.75
N MET A 85 -0.89 -4.92 0.38
CA MET A 85 -1.07 -3.52 0.77
C MET A 85 0.26 -2.75 0.79
N HIS A 86 1.32 -3.32 1.37
CA HIS A 86 2.65 -2.72 1.35
C HIS A 86 3.22 -2.62 -0.07
N THR A 87 3.09 -3.68 -0.87
CA THR A 87 3.55 -3.67 -2.27
C THR A 87 2.86 -2.57 -3.08
N ILE A 88 1.54 -2.39 -2.89
CA ILE A 88 0.80 -1.31 -3.55
C ILE A 88 1.33 0.06 -3.10
N LEU A 89 1.63 0.24 -1.80
CA LEU A 89 2.18 1.49 -1.27
C LEU A 89 3.53 1.83 -1.88
N ASP A 90 4.42 0.84 -2.02
CA ASP A 90 5.75 1.02 -2.60
C ASP A 90 5.69 1.36 -4.10
N GLU A 91 4.76 0.77 -4.85
CA GLU A 91 4.52 1.09 -6.26
C GLU A 91 3.97 2.51 -6.46
N ILE A 92 3.16 3.00 -5.52
CA ILE A 92 2.62 4.36 -5.61
C ILE A 92 3.65 5.38 -5.13
N ILE A 93 4.38 5.10 -4.04
CA ILE A 93 5.32 6.04 -3.41
C ILE A 93 6.58 5.35 -2.95
N PHE A 94 7.73 5.89 -3.36
CA PHE A 94 9.04 5.45 -2.90
C PHE A 94 9.90 6.65 -2.51
N GLY A 95 10.61 6.55 -1.37
CA GLY A 95 11.47 7.64 -0.89
C GLY A 95 10.76 8.98 -0.68
N GLY A 96 9.46 8.97 -0.36
CA GLY A 96 8.64 10.16 -0.18
C GLY A 96 8.20 10.86 -1.48
N GLN A 97 8.48 10.26 -2.64
CA GLN A 97 8.04 10.75 -3.95
C GLN A 97 6.94 9.86 -4.53
N VAL A 98 5.96 10.48 -5.20
CA VAL A 98 4.91 9.75 -5.93
C VAL A 98 5.51 9.20 -7.22
N LEU A 99 5.48 7.88 -7.39
CA LEU A 99 5.96 7.17 -8.57
C LEU A 99 4.83 6.97 -9.60
N GLU A 100 3.75 6.31 -9.19
CA GLU A 100 2.66 5.95 -10.08
C GLU A 100 1.30 6.26 -9.44
N THR A 101 0.35 6.71 -10.25
CA THR A 101 -0.99 7.12 -9.78
C THR A 101 -2.12 6.45 -10.56
N SER A 102 -1.80 5.69 -11.61
CA SER A 102 -2.77 4.83 -12.27
C SER A 102 -2.97 3.54 -11.48
N SER A 103 -4.19 3.30 -11.01
CA SER A 103 -4.54 2.05 -10.32
C SER A 103 -4.29 0.82 -11.21
N GLU A 104 -4.52 0.94 -12.51
CA GLU A 104 -4.30 -0.15 -13.47
C GLU A 104 -2.82 -0.55 -13.54
N ARG A 105 -1.91 0.43 -13.60
CA ARG A 105 -0.47 0.18 -13.66
C ARG A 105 0.04 -0.40 -12.34
N VAL A 106 -0.39 0.18 -11.22
CA VAL A 106 -0.03 -0.29 -9.88
C VAL A 106 -0.49 -1.73 -9.67
N LEU A 107 -1.75 -2.05 -9.98
CA LEU A 107 -2.28 -3.40 -9.81
C LEU A 107 -1.58 -4.41 -10.73
N LYS A 108 -1.25 -4.01 -11.97
CA LYS A 108 -0.49 -4.85 -12.90
C LYS A 108 0.91 -5.16 -12.38
N ALA A 109 1.62 -4.16 -11.85
CA ALA A 109 2.94 -4.34 -11.27
C ALA A 109 2.89 -5.26 -10.04
N VAL A 110 1.91 -5.06 -9.15
CA VAL A 110 1.69 -5.90 -7.97
C VAL A 110 1.39 -7.36 -8.35
N GLU A 111 0.60 -7.59 -9.41
CA GLU A 111 0.33 -8.93 -9.92
C GLU A 111 1.60 -9.60 -10.47
N GLU A 112 2.41 -8.85 -11.22
CA GLU A 112 3.69 -9.31 -11.75
C GLU A 112 4.67 -9.68 -10.62
N ILE A 113 4.78 -8.85 -9.59
CA ILE A 113 5.59 -9.12 -8.39
C ILE A 113 5.12 -10.41 -7.72
N SER A 114 3.82 -10.56 -7.45
CA SER A 114 3.25 -11.76 -6.84
C SER A 114 3.48 -13.02 -7.69
N ARG A 115 3.45 -12.90 -9.02
CA ARG A 115 3.76 -14.01 -9.93
C ARG A 115 5.23 -14.40 -9.86
N LEU A 116 6.13 -13.42 -9.83
CA LEU A 116 7.57 -13.65 -9.74
C LEU A 116 7.95 -14.31 -8.40
N GLU A 117 7.39 -13.87 -7.28
CA GLU A 117 7.58 -14.49 -5.96
C GLU A 117 7.15 -15.96 -5.92
N LYS A 118 6.01 -16.30 -6.56
CA LYS A 118 5.58 -17.69 -6.69
C LYS A 118 6.56 -18.52 -7.52
N SER A 119 7.05 -17.96 -8.63
CA SER A 119 8.02 -18.66 -9.49
C SER A 119 9.37 -18.88 -8.79
N SER A 120 9.85 -17.91 -8.01
CA SER A 120 11.13 -18.00 -7.29
C SER A 120 11.08 -19.02 -6.15
N SER A 121 9.92 -19.19 -5.50
CA SER A 121 9.71 -20.22 -4.46
C SER A 121 9.81 -21.66 -4.98
N SER A 122 9.60 -21.89 -6.29
CA SER A 122 9.66 -23.22 -6.90
C SER A 122 11.07 -23.69 -7.31
N VAL A 123 12.10 -22.84 -7.16
CA VAL A 123 13.47 -23.12 -7.64
C VAL A 123 14.37 -23.77 -6.56
N SER A 124 13.88 -24.03 -5.35
CA SER A 124 14.63 -24.69 -4.28
C SER A 124 14.45 -26.22 -4.24
N PHE A 125 14.86 -26.93 -5.31
CA PHE A 125 15.24 -28.33 -5.18
C PHE A 125 16.54 -28.59 -5.93
N VAL A 126 17.66 -28.33 -5.28
CA VAL A 126 18.96 -28.87 -5.72
C VAL A 126 19.01 -30.31 -5.19
N PRO A 127 18.86 -31.36 -6.01
CA PRO A 127 19.11 -32.71 -5.54
C PRO A 127 20.60 -32.81 -5.23
N LYS A 128 20.97 -33.07 -3.96
CA LYS A 128 22.33 -33.50 -3.61
C LYS A 128 22.52 -34.93 -4.13
N SER A 129 22.88 -35.08 -5.40
CA SER A 129 23.36 -36.36 -5.94
C SER A 129 24.88 -36.45 -5.82
N VAL A 130 25.28 -37.47 -5.07
CA VAL A 130 26.62 -37.92 -4.68
C VAL A 130 27.52 -38.27 -5.87
N SER A 131 28.82 -37.94 -5.80
CA SER A 131 29.87 -38.68 -6.52
C SER A 131 31.21 -38.69 -5.78
N GLY A 132 31.23 -39.34 -4.61
CA GLY A 132 32.47 -39.80 -4.00
C GLY A 132 33.04 -41.00 -4.75
N ARG A 133 33.81 -40.75 -5.82
CA ARG A 133 34.80 -41.71 -6.36
C ARG A 133 36.19 -41.16 -6.11
N PHE A 134 36.80 -41.53 -5.00
CA PHE A 134 38.24 -41.60 -4.88
C PHE A 134 38.58 -42.98 -4.32
N GLY A 135 38.88 -43.90 -5.24
CA GLY A 135 39.68 -45.06 -4.92
C GLY A 135 41.15 -44.67 -5.04
N ARG A 136 41.93 -45.00 -4.01
CA ARG A 136 43.27 -45.57 -4.10
C ARG A 136 43.49 -46.41 -2.84
#